data_AF-A0A7S4FRD3-F1
#
_entry.id   AF-A0A7S4FRD3-F1
#
_cell.length_a   1.000
_cell.length_b   1.000
_cell.length_c   1.000
_cell.angle_alpha   90.00
_cell.angle_beta   90.00
_cell.angle_gamma   90.00
#
_symmetry.space_group_name_H-M   'P 1'
#
loop_
_entity.id
_entity.type
_entity.pdbx_description
1 polymer ?
#
loop_
_entity_poly.entity_id
_entity_poly.type
_entity_poly.pdbx_seq_one_letter_code
_entity_poly.pdbx_strand_id
1 'polypeptide(L)'
;WWERSISVFRATYSFVAEVRARVPAAVSGVLWYGQDAPHGTAYVPFFGGQAGVPRAFLEGKMSVFSLKSAWWPFNLINNWSYLRYDLIHAEVVAEQARLMTRALALV
;
A
#
# COMPACT_ATOMS: atom_id res chain seq x y z
N TRP A 1 -24.71 -16.63 10.76
CA TRP A 1 -24.26 -15.52 9.91
C TRP A 1 -22.84 -15.81 9.46
N TRP A 2 -22.47 -15.47 8.23
CA TRP A 2 -21.11 -15.62 7.72
C TRP A 2 -20.36 -14.30 7.85
N GLU A 3 -19.13 -14.35 8.35
CA GLU A 3 -18.29 -13.17 8.53
C GLU A 3 -17.72 -12.67 7.20
N ARG A 4 -17.55 -11.36 7.08
CA ARG A 4 -16.90 -10.71 5.93
C ARG A 4 -15.65 -10.01 6.43
N SER A 5 -14.48 -10.44 5.95
CA SER A 5 -13.21 -9.83 6.31
C SER A 5 -13.16 -8.35 5.88
N ILE A 6 -12.37 -7.54 6.60
CA ILE A 6 -12.11 -6.14 6.23
C ILE A 6 -11.22 -6.13 4.98
N SER A 7 -10.11 -6.87 5.05
CA SER A 7 -9.21 -7.11 3.92
C SER A 7 -9.80 -8.18 2.99
N VAL A 8 -10.15 -7.76 1.77
CA VAL A 8 -10.78 -8.61 0.75
C VAL A 8 -10.11 -8.40 -0.60
N PHE A 9 -10.17 -9.41 -1.47
CA PHE A 9 -9.61 -9.36 -2.83
C PHE A 9 -10.16 -8.23 -3.72
N ARG A 10 -11.31 -7.65 -3.37
CA ARG A 10 -11.91 -6.52 -4.10
C ARG A 10 -11.40 -5.16 -3.61
N ALA A 11 -10.66 -5.13 -2.50
CA ALA A 11 -10.12 -3.90 -1.95
C ALA A 11 -9.03 -3.38 -2.90
N THR A 12 -9.28 -2.21 -3.46
CA THR A 12 -8.42 -1.61 -4.49
C THR A 12 -7.25 -0.85 -3.91
N TYR A 13 -7.48 -0.19 -2.78
CA TYR A 13 -6.50 0.55 -2.01
C TYR A 13 -6.98 0.68 -0.57
N SER A 14 -6.05 1.04 0.30
CA SER A 14 -6.35 1.47 1.67
C SER A 14 -5.39 2.58 2.06
N PHE A 15 -5.77 3.42 3.01
CA PHE A 15 -4.90 4.49 3.46
C PHE A 15 -5.07 4.78 4.95
N VAL A 16 -4.03 5.38 5.53
CA VAL A 16 -4.05 6.00 6.85
C VAL A 16 -3.62 7.46 6.69
N ALA A 17 -4.49 8.38 7.10
CA ALA A 17 -4.18 9.80 7.12
C ALA A 17 -3.68 10.18 8.51
N GLU A 18 -2.44 10.65 8.58
CA GLU A 18 -1.78 11.06 9.81
C GLU A 18 -1.51 12.57 9.77
N VAL A 19 -1.83 13.27 10.86
CA VAL A 19 -1.52 14.70 11.04
C VAL A 19 -0.66 14.87 12.28
N ARG A 20 0.51 15.48 12.11
CA ARG A 20 1.53 15.63 13.15
C ARG A 20 1.62 17.07 13.63
N ALA A 21 1.47 17.28 14.94
CA ALA A 21 1.35 18.62 15.52
C ALA A 21 2.68 19.40 15.71
N ARG A 22 3.85 18.73 15.66
CA ARG A 22 5.16 19.31 16.01
C ARG A 22 6.15 19.36 14.84
N VAL A 23 5.66 19.57 13.63
CA VAL A 23 6.47 19.68 12.41
C VAL A 23 5.96 20.83 11.53
N PRO A 24 6.75 21.38 10.58
CA PRO A 24 6.28 22.43 9.67
C PRO A 24 5.01 22.02 8.91
N ALA A 25 4.12 22.98 8.67
CA ALA A 25 2.81 22.74 8.05
C ALA A 25 2.90 21.94 6.73
N ALA A 26 3.92 22.22 5.90
CA ALA A 26 4.15 21.54 4.63
C ALA A 26 4.39 20.02 4.74
N VAL A 27 4.85 19.53 5.88
CA VAL A 27 5.14 18.10 6.13
C VAL A 27 4.31 17.51 7.28
N SER A 28 3.34 18.28 7.78
CA SER A 28 2.49 17.89 8.91
C SER A 28 1.53 16.77 8.57
N GLY A 29 0.97 16.78 7.36
CA GLY A 29 0.10 15.74 6.85
C GLY A 29 0.89 14.66 6.11
N VAL A 30 0.68 13.40 6.49
CA VAL A 30 1.21 12.22 5.80
C VAL A 30 0.05 11.30 5.46
N LEU A 31 -0.09 10.96 4.19
CA LEU A 31 -1.01 9.96 3.70
C LEU A 31 -0.23 8.67 3.45
N TRP A 32 -0.38 7.70 4.35
CA TRP A 32 0.12 6.35 4.16
C TRP A 32 -0.79 5.62 3.19
N TYR A 33 -0.34 5.38 1.97
CA TYR A 33 -1.15 4.81 0.90
C TYR A 33 -0.70 3.40 0.55
N GLY A 34 -1.63 2.44 0.58
CA GLY A 34 -1.43 1.05 0.21
C GLY A 34 -2.26 0.66 -1.01
N GLN A 35 -1.63 0.01 -1.99
CA GLN A 35 -2.28 -0.52 -3.18
C GLN A 35 -2.81 -1.93 -2.94
N ASP A 36 -3.95 -2.27 -3.53
CA ASP A 36 -4.63 -3.57 -3.41
C ASP A 36 -5.05 -3.90 -1.96
N ALA A 37 -5.28 -5.18 -1.66
CA ALA A 37 -5.85 -5.57 -0.38
C ALA A 37 -4.89 -5.30 0.80
N PRO A 38 -5.37 -4.76 1.94
CA PRO A 38 -4.53 -4.34 3.07
C PRO A 38 -3.63 -5.43 3.64
N HIS A 39 -4.05 -6.71 3.57
CA HIS A 39 -3.26 -7.81 4.11
C HIS A 39 -1.89 -7.95 3.43
N GLY A 40 -1.77 -7.70 2.13
CA GLY A 40 -0.51 -7.85 1.39
C GLY A 40 0.03 -6.57 0.78
N THR A 41 -0.38 -5.40 1.29
CA THR A 41 0.11 -4.10 0.83
C THR A 41 1.22 -3.53 1.71
N ALA A 42 2.12 -2.74 1.14
CA ALA A 42 3.10 -1.96 1.91
C ALA A 42 2.73 -0.47 1.80
N TYR A 43 2.57 0.19 2.94
CA TYR A 43 2.15 1.59 2.96
C TYR A 43 3.29 2.54 2.60
N VAL A 44 3.05 3.36 1.58
CA VAL A 44 3.98 4.40 1.11
C VAL A 44 3.55 5.77 1.67
N PRO A 45 4.44 6.53 2.34
CA PRO A 45 4.11 7.83 2.88
C PRO A 45 4.12 8.90 1.79
N PHE A 46 3.00 9.59 1.64
CA PHE A 46 2.86 10.76 0.77
C PHE A 46 2.64 12.01 1.61
N PHE A 47 3.54 12.99 1.51
CA PHE A 47 3.43 14.23 2.27
C PHE A 47 2.42 15.18 1.63
N GLY A 48 1.59 15.84 2.45
CA GLY A 48 0.56 16.78 1.97
C GLY A 48 1.12 17.99 1.20
N GLY A 49 2.36 18.41 1.48
CA GLY A 49 3.01 19.53 0.80
C GLY A 49 3.78 19.19 -0.48
N GLN A 50 3.73 17.94 -0.97
CA GLN A 50 4.42 17.57 -2.20
C GLN A 50 3.71 18.13 -3.44
N ALA A 51 4.48 18.53 -4.47
CA ALA A 51 3.92 19.07 -5.72
C ALA A 51 3.23 18.02 -6.60
N GLY A 52 3.51 16.73 -6.36
CA GLY A 52 2.93 15.62 -7.10
C GLY A 52 3.40 14.28 -6.55
N VAL A 53 2.81 13.20 -7.04
CA VAL A 53 3.19 11.81 -6.69
C VAL A 53 3.97 11.17 -7.83
N PRO A 54 4.76 10.11 -7.56
CA PRO A 54 5.44 9.38 -8.62
C PRO A 54 4.46 8.88 -9.68
N ARG A 55 4.86 8.97 -10.95
CA ARG A 55 4.03 8.60 -12.11
C ARG A 55 3.43 7.19 -12.02
N ALA A 56 4.15 6.26 -11.40
CA ALA A 56 3.68 4.89 -11.20
C ALA A 56 2.40 4.77 -10.35
N PHE A 57 2.10 5.75 -9.50
CA PHE A 57 0.87 5.82 -8.71
C PHE A 57 -0.27 6.58 -9.44
N LEU A 58 0.04 7.25 -10.55
CA LEU A 58 -0.94 7.90 -11.42
C LEU A 58 -1.43 6.97 -12.54
N GLU A 59 -0.60 6.00 -12.93
CA GLU A 59 -0.95 4.99 -13.91
C GLU A 59 -1.62 3.79 -13.20
N GLY A 60 -2.89 3.53 -13.47
CA GLY A 60 -3.67 2.56 -12.67
C GLY A 60 -4.91 2.00 -13.35
N LYS A 61 -4.84 1.70 -14.65
CA LYS A 61 -5.97 1.05 -15.34
C LYS A 61 -5.97 -0.45 -15.02
N MET A 62 -6.81 -0.86 -14.08
CA MET A 62 -6.91 -2.27 -13.62
C MET A 62 -7.33 -3.25 -14.71
N SER A 63 -7.94 -2.77 -15.79
CA SER A 63 -8.30 -3.61 -16.95
C SER A 63 -7.16 -3.82 -17.95
N VAL A 64 -6.02 -3.15 -17.79
CA VAL A 64 -4.88 -3.24 -18.71
C VAL A 64 -3.60 -3.49 -17.92
N PHE A 65 -3.00 -4.66 -18.11
CA PHE A 65 -1.72 -5.00 -17.49
C PHE A 65 -0.64 -3.99 -17.90
N SER A 66 0.08 -3.44 -16.91
CA SER A 66 1.14 -2.47 -17.14
C SER A 66 2.20 -2.52 -16.04
N LEU A 67 3.44 -2.79 -16.44
CA LEU A 67 4.59 -2.72 -15.53
C LEU A 67 4.94 -1.30 -15.08
N LYS A 68 4.32 -0.28 -15.68
CA LYS A 68 4.50 1.12 -15.28
C LYS A 68 3.62 1.52 -14.09
N SER A 69 2.59 0.72 -13.77
CA SER A 69 1.72 0.94 -12.63
C SER A 69 2.28 0.26 -11.39
N ALA A 70 2.33 1.01 -10.29
CA ALA A 70 2.70 0.48 -8.98
C ALA A 70 1.63 -0.49 -8.43
N TRP A 71 0.41 -0.52 -8.97
CA TRP A 71 -0.68 -1.38 -8.47
C TRP A 71 -0.51 -2.85 -8.85
N TRP A 72 -0.05 -3.15 -10.07
CA TRP A 72 0.03 -4.51 -10.61
C TRP A 72 0.92 -5.47 -9.78
N PRO A 73 2.10 -5.07 -9.28
CA PRO A 73 2.90 -5.94 -8.42
C PRO A 73 2.17 -6.39 -7.15
N PHE A 74 1.47 -5.48 -6.45
CA PHE A 74 0.70 -5.83 -5.25
C PHE A 74 -0.46 -6.76 -5.59
N ASN A 75 -1.21 -6.46 -6.65
CA ASN A 75 -2.32 -7.30 -7.08
C ASN A 75 -1.84 -8.71 -7.49
N LEU A 76 -0.69 -8.82 -8.18
CA LEU A 76 -0.13 -10.12 -8.57
C LEU A 76 0.27 -10.93 -7.34
N ILE A 77 0.98 -10.34 -6.37
CA ILE A 77 1.41 -11.02 -5.15
C ILE A 77 0.21 -11.46 -4.30
N ASN A 78 -0.82 -10.62 -4.16
CA ASN A 78 -2.00 -10.95 -3.40
C ASN A 78 -2.82 -12.07 -4.05
N ASN A 79 -2.94 -12.05 -5.39
CA ASN A 79 -3.56 -13.17 -6.11
C ASN A 79 -2.73 -14.46 -5.99
N TRP A 80 -1.41 -14.36 -6.08
CA TRP A 80 -0.51 -15.50 -5.91
C TRP A 80 -0.62 -16.12 -4.51
N SER A 81 -0.78 -15.27 -3.49
CA SER A 81 -0.93 -15.69 -2.09
C SER A 81 -2.16 -16.57 -1.87
N TYR A 82 -3.20 -16.52 -2.72
CA TYR A 82 -4.35 -17.42 -2.61
C TYR A 82 -4.01 -18.88 -2.89
N LEU A 83 -2.92 -19.18 -3.61
CA LEU A 83 -2.52 -20.55 -3.87
C LEU A 83 -2.05 -21.26 -2.60
N ARG A 84 -1.26 -20.56 -1.77
CA ARG A 84 -0.67 -21.07 -0.51
C ARG A 84 -0.42 -19.93 0.48
N TYR A 85 -1.51 -19.45 1.07
CA TYR A 85 -1.48 -18.28 1.96
C TYR A 85 -0.57 -18.48 3.16
N ASP A 86 -0.56 -19.69 3.73
CA ASP A 86 0.29 -20.07 4.86
C ASP A 86 1.78 -19.78 4.64
N LEU A 87 2.30 -20.17 3.47
CA LEU A 87 3.73 -20.03 3.15
C LEU A 87 4.05 -18.68 2.50
N ILE A 88 3.22 -18.25 1.55
CA ILE A 88 3.49 -17.03 0.78
C ILE A 88 3.28 -15.80 1.64
N HIS A 89 2.23 -15.77 2.46
CA HIS A 89 1.91 -14.59 3.25
C HIS A 89 2.95 -14.33 4.34
N ALA A 90 3.60 -15.38 4.88
CA ALA A 90 4.69 -15.22 5.84
C ALA A 90 5.84 -14.38 5.25
N GLU A 91 6.24 -14.65 4.01
CA GLU A 91 7.26 -13.88 3.27
C GLU A 91 6.77 -12.44 2.98
N VAL A 92 5.50 -12.29 2.60
CA VAL A 92 4.90 -10.97 2.35
C VAL A 92 4.95 -10.10 3.61
N VAL A 93 4.60 -10.65 4.79
CA VAL A 93 4.63 -9.93 6.06
C VAL A 93 6.06 -9.52 6.45
N ALA A 94 7.04 -10.41 6.24
CA ALA A 94 8.44 -10.09 6.49
C ALA A 94 8.92 -8.91 5.63
N GLU A 95 8.57 -8.91 4.34
CA GLU A 95 8.96 -7.86 3.41
C GLU A 95 8.18 -6.55 3.64
N GLN A 96 6.89 -6.63 3.95
CA GLN A 96 6.09 -5.49 4.40
C GLN A 96 6.73 -4.80 5.61
N ALA A 97 7.11 -5.57 6.64
CA ALA A 97 7.75 -5.04 7.82
C ALA A 97 9.08 -4.34 7.48
N ARG A 98 9.90 -4.94 6.61
CA ARG A 98 11.17 -4.35 6.14
C ARG A 98 10.95 -3.02 5.41
N LEU A 99 9.99 -2.97 4.49
CA LEU A 99 9.69 -1.77 3.70
C LEU A 99 9.07 -0.67 4.56
N MET A 100 8.11 -1.01 5.43
CA MET A 100 7.43 -0.05 6.29
C MET A 100 8.37 0.51 7.37
N THR A 101 9.29 -0.29 7.91
CA THR A 101 10.33 0.21 8.83
C THR A 101 11.20 1.26 8.17
N ARG A 102 11.61 1.03 6.92
CA ARG A 102 12.36 2.03 6.13
C ARG A 102 11.54 3.27 5.85
N ALA A 103 10.25 3.11 5.54
CA ALA A 103 9.34 4.22 5.28
C ALA A 103 9.09 5.08 6.53
N LEU A 104 8.90 4.45 7.69
CA LEU A 104 8.76 5.13 8.99
C LEU A 104 10.00 5.94 9.34
N ALA A 105 11.20 5.47 9.00
CA ALA A 105 12.44 6.23 9.23
C ALA A 105 12.55 7.52 8.38
N LEU A 106 11.72 7.68 7.35
CA LEU A 106 11.70 8.88 6.49
C LEU A 106 10.68 9.93 6.94
N VAL A 107 9.78 9.59 7.86
CA VAL A 107 8.67 10.45 8.31
C VAL A 107 9.01 11.06 9.65
#